data_AF-A0A432L6T7-F1
#
_entry.id   AF-A0A432L6T7-F1
#
_cell.length_a   1.000
_cell.length_b   1.000
_cell.length_c   1.000
_cell.angle_alpha   90.00
_cell.angle_beta   90.00
_cell.angle_gamma   90.00
#
_symmetry.space_group_name_H-M   'P 1'
#
loop_
_entity.id
_entity.type
_entity.pdbx_description
1 polymer ?
#
loop_
_entity_poly.entity_id
_entity_poly.type
_entity_poly.pdbx_seq_one_letter_code
_entity_poly.pdbx_strand_id
1 'polypeptide(L)'
;MIRALIKLIWGFVWWAAGLFVIYYVITTYGDQILELNDDSSQEEEAIKESARIFIESLFENDYYKGKPYIYFGDGLTDESVQGMYTLYQTGFQIHSSLSKGFTGITPNFQYRIEDIQFVDPEHVRLTYMIKSDISNEEYIQSTFIKEDNVWKIHITSFFTGTM
;
A
#
# COMPACT_ATOMS: atom_id res chain seq x y z
N MET A 1 36.89 -54.69 7.26
CA MET A 1 37.04 -53.41 8.00
C MET A 1 37.17 -52.18 7.11
N ILE A 2 38.06 -52.18 6.10
CA ILE A 2 38.37 -50.97 5.28
C ILE A 2 37.14 -50.37 4.55
N ARG A 3 36.22 -51.19 4.04
CA ARG A 3 35.01 -50.70 3.33
C ARG A 3 34.02 -49.93 4.21
N ALA A 4 33.98 -50.20 5.51
CA ALA A 4 33.08 -49.49 6.43
C ALA A 4 33.61 -48.09 6.76
N LEU A 5 34.93 -47.95 6.89
CA LEU A 5 35.61 -46.68 7.17
C LEU A 5 35.45 -45.68 6.02
N ILE A 6 35.56 -46.15 4.77
CA ILE A 6 35.41 -45.31 3.57
C ILE A 6 33.98 -44.73 3.48
N LYS A 7 32.94 -45.52 3.77
CA LYS A 7 31.56 -45.02 3.76
C LYS A 7 31.31 -43.93 4.80
N LEU A 8 31.95 -44.03 5.96
CA LEU A 8 31.83 -43.07 7.06
C LEU A 8 32.50 -41.72 6.70
N ILE A 9 33.68 -41.78 6.06
CA ILE A 9 34.39 -40.59 5.57
C ILE A 9 33.58 -39.88 4.47
N TRP A 10 33.05 -40.63 3.51
CA TRP A 10 32.22 -40.03 2.45
C TRP A 10 30.95 -39.38 3.01
N GLY A 11 30.28 -40.00 3.98
CA GLY A 11 29.12 -39.38 4.66
C GLY A 11 29.47 -38.04 5.33
N PHE A 12 30.65 -37.95 5.97
CA PHE A 12 31.10 -36.72 6.62
C PHE A 12 31.49 -35.62 5.63
N VAL A 13 32.13 -35.98 4.50
CA VAL A 13 32.48 -35.04 3.43
C VAL A 13 31.24 -34.39 2.82
N TRP A 14 30.17 -35.14 2.59
CA TRP A 14 28.90 -34.59 2.11
C TRP A 14 28.23 -33.67 3.12
N TRP A 15 28.32 -34.00 4.41
CA TRP A 15 27.78 -33.15 5.47
C TRP A 15 28.53 -31.83 5.60
N ALA A 16 29.86 -31.87 5.53
CA ALA A 16 30.71 -30.68 5.53
C ALA A 16 30.53 -29.81 4.27
N ALA A 17 30.37 -30.43 3.10
CA ALA A 17 30.08 -29.71 1.86
C ALA A 17 28.71 -29.01 1.93
N GLY A 18 27.69 -29.66 2.50
CA GLY A 18 26.38 -29.03 2.72
C GLY A 18 26.45 -27.82 3.65
N LEU A 19 27.17 -27.92 4.75
CA LEU A 19 27.42 -26.80 5.67
C LEU A 19 28.19 -25.65 5.00
N PHE A 20 29.18 -25.97 4.16
CA PHE A 20 29.94 -24.97 3.43
C PHE A 20 29.07 -24.22 2.42
N VAL A 21 28.16 -24.91 1.72
CA VAL A 21 27.19 -24.28 0.81
C VAL A 21 26.23 -23.38 1.56
N ILE A 22 25.68 -23.82 2.70
CA ILE A 22 24.78 -22.99 3.52
C ILE A 22 25.52 -21.75 4.03
N TYR A 23 26.74 -21.90 4.55
CA TYR A 23 27.57 -20.79 5.01
C TYR A 23 27.90 -19.82 3.87
N TYR A 24 28.28 -20.33 2.69
CA TYR A 24 28.58 -19.51 1.52
C TYR A 24 27.35 -18.74 1.02
N VAL A 25 26.17 -19.35 1.04
CA VAL A 25 24.91 -18.69 0.67
C VAL A 25 24.57 -17.58 1.66
N ILE A 26 24.68 -17.84 2.97
CA ILE A 26 24.38 -16.84 4.00
C ILE A 26 25.38 -15.69 3.97
N THR A 27 26.68 -15.93 3.75
CA THR A 27 27.67 -14.84 3.72
C THR A 27 27.69 -14.06 2.41
N THR A 28 27.31 -14.69 1.29
CA THR A 28 27.32 -14.03 -0.03
C THR A 28 25.99 -13.31 -0.33
N TYR A 29 24.87 -13.86 0.14
CA TYR A 29 23.53 -13.32 -0.12
C TYR A 29 22.79 -12.83 1.14
N GLY A 30 23.32 -13.07 2.35
CA GLY A 30 22.67 -12.64 3.59
C GLY A 30 22.50 -11.14 3.69
N ASP A 31 23.48 -10.37 3.21
CA ASP A 31 23.41 -8.91 3.19
C ASP A 31 22.32 -8.41 2.20
N GLN A 32 22.19 -9.06 1.03
CA GLN A 32 21.13 -8.73 0.05
C GLN A 32 19.72 -9.07 0.54
N ILE A 33 19.58 -10.17 1.30
CA ILE A 33 18.28 -10.57 1.88
C ILE A 33 17.88 -9.64 3.04
N LEU A 34 18.85 -9.11 3.79
CA LEU A 34 18.60 -8.14 4.87
C LEU A 34 18.29 -6.75 4.33
N GLU A 35 18.98 -6.27 3.29
CA GLU A 35 18.66 -4.99 2.61
C GLU A 35 17.27 -5.02 1.96
N LEU A 36 16.90 -6.10 1.28
CA LEU A 36 15.59 -6.23 0.63
C LEU A 36 14.41 -6.24 1.62
N ASN A 37 14.63 -6.71 2.85
CA ASN A 37 13.58 -6.80 3.86
C ASN A 37 13.35 -5.45 4.59
N ASP A 38 14.42 -4.66 4.75
CA ASP A 38 14.34 -3.34 5.40
C ASP A 38 13.80 -2.27 4.44
N ASP A 39 14.22 -2.31 3.16
CA ASP A 39 13.73 -1.38 2.12
C ASP A 39 12.24 -1.60 1.80
N SER A 40 11.78 -2.86 1.74
CA SER A 40 10.36 -3.17 1.52
C SER A 40 9.47 -2.64 2.64
N SER A 41 9.95 -2.67 3.88
CA SER A 41 9.21 -2.17 5.06
C SER A 41 9.08 -0.64 5.04
N GLN A 42 10.17 0.07 4.73
CA GLN A 42 10.16 1.53 4.63
C GLN A 42 9.28 2.03 3.48
N GLU A 43 9.33 1.34 2.33
CA GLU A 43 8.53 1.67 1.16
C GLU A 43 7.03 1.48 1.46
N GLU A 44 6.66 0.37 2.11
CA GLU A 44 5.28 0.10 2.52
C GLU A 44 4.74 1.16 3.48
N GLU A 45 5.54 1.59 4.46
CA GLU A 45 5.16 2.66 5.38
C GLU A 45 5.01 4.02 4.68
N ALA A 46 5.86 4.34 3.69
CA ALA A 46 5.73 5.55 2.90
C ALA A 46 4.43 5.57 2.06
N ILE A 47 4.06 4.41 1.50
CA ILE A 47 2.79 4.21 0.77
C ILE A 47 1.60 4.41 1.71
N LYS A 48 1.61 3.77 2.88
CA LYS A 48 0.54 3.88 3.89
C LYS A 48 0.38 5.31 4.38
N GLU A 49 1.47 6.02 4.62
CA GLU A 49 1.44 7.41 5.07
C GLU A 49 0.84 8.34 4.01
N SER A 50 1.24 8.17 2.75
CA SER A 50 0.69 8.94 1.62
C SER A 50 -0.82 8.71 1.47
N ALA A 51 -1.24 7.43 1.54
CA ALA A 51 -2.65 7.06 1.51
C ALA A 51 -3.43 7.63 2.69
N ARG A 52 -2.88 7.59 3.91
CA ARG A 52 -3.48 8.16 5.12
C ARG A 52 -3.73 9.64 4.96
N ILE A 53 -2.72 10.40 4.55
CA ILE A 53 -2.84 11.85 4.39
C ILE A 53 -3.91 12.19 3.35
N PHE A 54 -3.93 11.49 2.21
CA PHE A 54 -4.96 11.68 1.19
C PHE A 54 -6.37 11.41 1.74
N ILE A 55 -6.62 10.26 2.37
CA ILE A 55 -7.95 9.91 2.88
C ILE A 55 -8.41 10.85 4.01
N GLU A 56 -7.54 11.15 4.97
CA GLU A 56 -7.85 12.12 6.02
C GLU A 56 -8.18 13.48 5.44
N SER A 57 -7.42 13.94 4.44
CA SER A 57 -7.67 15.22 3.79
C SER A 57 -9.02 15.27 3.06
N LEU A 58 -9.51 14.13 2.55
CA LEU A 58 -10.85 14.02 1.97
C LEU A 58 -11.92 14.18 3.06
N PHE A 59 -11.76 13.49 4.20
CA PHE A 59 -12.70 13.55 5.32
C PHE A 59 -12.70 14.93 6.02
N GLU A 60 -11.53 15.56 6.15
CA GLU A 60 -11.34 16.87 6.78
C GLU A 60 -11.72 18.05 5.88
N ASN A 61 -12.09 17.78 4.63
CA ASN A 61 -12.36 18.79 3.62
C ASN A 61 -11.17 19.71 3.29
N ASP A 62 -9.94 19.18 3.35
CA ASP A 62 -8.69 19.94 3.14
C ASP A 62 -7.98 19.54 1.84
N TYR A 63 -8.38 20.15 0.71
CA TYR A 63 -7.75 19.88 -0.59
C TYR A 63 -6.25 20.16 -0.59
N TYR A 64 -5.79 21.20 0.10
CA TYR A 64 -4.40 21.62 0.04
C TYR A 64 -3.48 20.65 0.80
N LYS A 65 -3.99 20.01 1.87
CA LYS A 65 -3.30 18.90 2.55
C LYS A 65 -3.20 17.66 1.66
N GLY A 66 -4.24 17.33 0.91
CA GLY A 66 -4.28 16.14 0.05
C GLY A 66 -3.51 16.28 -1.26
N LYS A 67 -3.56 17.47 -1.87
CA LYS A 67 -3.01 17.77 -3.21
C LYS A 67 -1.59 17.23 -3.48
N PRO A 68 -0.61 17.33 -2.57
CA PRO A 68 0.75 16.79 -2.81
C PRO A 68 0.78 15.28 -3.05
N TYR A 69 -0.23 14.56 -2.58
CA TYR A 69 -0.37 13.10 -2.69
C TYR A 69 -1.31 12.68 -3.81
N ILE A 70 -1.68 13.60 -4.71
CA ILE A 70 -2.54 13.31 -5.85
C ILE A 70 -1.71 13.37 -7.13
N TYR A 71 -1.72 12.28 -7.89
CA TYR A 71 -1.23 12.26 -9.24
C TYR A 71 -2.35 12.63 -10.21
N PHE A 72 -2.12 13.70 -10.98
CA PHE A 72 -3.14 14.31 -11.81
C PHE A 72 -3.34 13.51 -13.11
N GLY A 73 -2.33 12.75 -13.55
CA GLY A 73 -2.37 12.10 -14.86
C GLY A 73 -2.18 13.08 -16.01
N ASP A 74 -1.90 12.51 -17.18
CA ASP A 74 -1.70 13.30 -18.38
C ASP A 74 -3.02 13.98 -18.79
N GLY A 75 -3.02 15.30 -18.82
CA GLY A 75 -4.12 16.11 -19.36
C GLY A 75 -5.16 16.60 -18.34
N LEU A 76 -5.01 16.33 -17.05
CA LEU A 76 -5.84 16.95 -16.01
C LEU A 76 -5.21 18.25 -15.49
N THR A 77 -6.04 19.28 -15.33
CA THR A 77 -5.65 20.54 -14.70
C THR A 77 -5.90 20.49 -13.19
N ASP A 78 -5.21 21.33 -12.42
CA ASP A 78 -5.45 21.49 -10.98
C ASP A 78 -6.92 21.82 -10.68
N GLU A 79 -7.56 22.65 -11.52
CA GLU A 79 -8.98 22.97 -11.41
C GLU A 79 -9.87 21.74 -11.60
N SER A 80 -9.54 20.86 -12.55
CA SER A 80 -10.29 19.62 -12.80
C SER A 80 -10.15 18.65 -11.62
N VAL A 81 -8.95 18.53 -11.08
CA VAL A 81 -8.66 17.68 -9.91
C VAL A 81 -9.36 18.20 -8.67
N GLN A 82 -9.28 19.51 -8.42
CA GLN A 82 -10.02 20.16 -7.34
C GLN A 82 -11.53 19.94 -7.48
N GLY A 83 -12.07 20.05 -8.70
CA GLY A 83 -13.47 19.77 -8.99
C GLY A 83 -13.88 18.34 -8.63
N MET A 84 -13.09 17.33 -9.04
CA MET A 84 -13.35 15.93 -8.66
C MET A 84 -13.25 15.73 -7.15
N TYR A 85 -12.24 16.32 -6.51
CA TYR A 85 -12.06 16.27 -5.06
C TYR A 85 -13.28 16.83 -4.32
N THR A 86 -13.78 18.00 -4.74
CA THR A 86 -14.99 18.62 -4.18
C THR A 86 -16.26 17.80 -4.42
N LEU A 87 -16.40 17.13 -5.56
CA LEU A 87 -17.54 16.25 -5.81
C LEU A 87 -17.58 15.08 -4.82
N TYR A 88 -16.44 14.46 -4.52
CA TYR A 88 -16.37 13.37 -3.55
C TYR A 88 -16.59 13.85 -2.12
N GLN A 89 -16.01 14.99 -1.74
CA GLN A 89 -16.31 15.64 -0.45
C GLN A 89 -17.81 15.89 -0.29
N THR A 90 -18.45 16.41 -1.34
CA THR A 90 -19.89 16.65 -1.36
C THR A 90 -20.67 15.34 -1.23
N GLY A 91 -20.22 14.26 -1.87
CA GLY A 91 -20.76 12.91 -1.69
C GLY A 91 -20.73 12.45 -0.24
N PHE A 92 -19.58 12.55 0.43
CA PHE A 92 -19.43 12.21 1.85
C PHE A 92 -20.31 13.09 2.75
N GLN A 93 -20.38 14.40 2.47
CA GLN A 93 -21.20 15.33 3.25
C GLN A 93 -22.70 15.11 3.06
N ILE A 94 -23.16 14.80 1.84
CA ILE A 94 -24.56 14.47 1.56
C ILE A 94 -24.92 13.16 2.27
N HIS A 95 -24.08 12.13 2.17
CA HIS A 95 -24.29 10.88 2.88
C HIS A 95 -24.33 11.10 4.40
N SER A 96 -23.43 11.94 4.91
CA SER A 96 -23.38 12.35 6.31
C SER A 96 -24.63 13.10 6.76
N SER A 97 -25.08 14.07 5.98
CA SER A 97 -26.22 14.94 6.29
C SER A 97 -27.57 14.22 6.16
N LEU A 98 -27.75 13.38 5.13
CA LEU A 98 -28.94 12.55 4.97
C LEU A 98 -29.06 11.60 6.16
N SER A 99 -27.96 10.95 6.50
CA SER A 99 -27.97 9.99 7.60
C SER A 99 -28.19 10.65 8.93
N LYS A 100 -27.59 11.81 9.20
CA LYS A 100 -27.92 12.62 10.38
C LYS A 100 -29.39 13.04 10.40
N GLY A 101 -29.98 13.32 9.25
CA GLY A 101 -31.42 13.60 9.12
C GLY A 101 -32.29 12.40 9.49
N PHE A 102 -31.85 11.17 9.21
CA PHE A 102 -32.58 9.94 9.51
C PHE A 102 -32.29 9.36 10.91
N THR A 103 -31.04 9.42 11.39
CA THR A 103 -30.57 8.75 12.61
C THR A 103 -30.22 9.72 13.74
N GLY A 104 -30.05 11.02 13.44
CA GLY A 104 -29.54 12.02 14.39
C GLY A 104 -28.02 11.99 14.58
N ILE A 105 -27.30 11.07 13.93
CA ILE A 105 -25.86 10.83 14.13
C ILE A 105 -25.09 11.31 12.90
N THR A 106 -24.01 12.08 13.11
CA THR A 106 -23.04 12.38 12.05
C THR A 106 -22.19 11.13 11.81
N PRO A 107 -22.19 10.55 10.60
CA PRO A 107 -21.45 9.32 10.33
C PRO A 107 -19.97 9.47 10.59
N ASN A 108 -19.40 8.47 11.26
CA ASN A 108 -17.97 8.38 11.49
C ASN A 108 -17.35 7.46 10.46
N PHE A 109 -16.57 8.02 9.54
CA PHE A 109 -15.86 7.25 8.52
C PHE A 109 -14.58 6.65 9.09
N GLN A 110 -14.36 5.38 8.80
CA GLN A 110 -13.16 4.63 9.12
C GLN A 110 -12.62 4.06 7.82
N TYR A 111 -11.30 3.98 7.70
CA TYR A 111 -10.67 3.31 6.58
C TYR A 111 -9.56 2.37 7.08
N ARG A 112 -9.26 1.35 6.28
CA ARG A 112 -8.14 0.43 6.47
C ARG A 112 -7.56 0.07 5.11
N ILE A 113 -6.24 -0.06 5.02
CA ILE A 113 -5.58 -0.65 3.85
C ILE A 113 -5.60 -2.17 4.04
N GLU A 114 -6.25 -2.87 3.12
CA GLU A 114 -6.38 -4.34 3.14
C GLU A 114 -5.21 -5.03 2.48
N ASP A 115 -4.73 -4.45 1.38
CA ASP A 115 -3.73 -5.07 0.52
C ASP A 115 -2.93 -4.02 -0.24
N ILE A 116 -1.63 -4.30 -0.40
CA ILE A 116 -0.66 -3.48 -1.13
C ILE A 116 0.06 -4.40 -2.12
N GLN A 117 -0.22 -4.22 -3.41
CA GLN A 117 0.38 -5.02 -4.48
C GLN A 117 1.38 -4.16 -5.26
N PHE A 118 2.67 -4.46 -5.12
CA PHE A 118 3.71 -3.87 -5.95
C PHE A 118 3.59 -4.39 -7.39
N VAL A 119 3.32 -3.49 -8.33
CA VAL A 119 3.27 -3.82 -9.77
C VAL A 119 4.67 -3.71 -10.36
N ASP A 120 5.36 -2.61 -10.04
CA ASP A 120 6.75 -2.33 -10.38
C ASP A 120 7.31 -1.28 -9.38
N PRO A 121 8.59 -0.85 -9.48
CA PRO A 121 9.19 0.09 -8.53
C PRO A 121 8.52 1.47 -8.44
N GLU A 122 7.71 1.85 -9.44
CA GLU A 122 7.03 3.15 -9.52
C GLU A 122 5.52 3.03 -9.37
N HIS A 123 4.96 1.82 -9.38
CA HIS A 123 3.50 1.60 -9.37
C HIS A 123 3.08 0.56 -8.33
N VAL A 124 2.08 0.91 -7.53
CA VAL A 124 1.48 0.03 -6.53
C VAL A 124 -0.04 0.09 -6.63
N ARG A 125 -0.71 -1.05 -6.43
CA ARG A 125 -2.17 -1.09 -6.25
C ARG A 125 -2.51 -1.23 -4.78
N LEU A 126 -3.41 -0.38 -4.31
CA LEU A 126 -3.92 -0.40 -2.94
C LEU A 126 -5.39 -0.80 -2.96
N THR A 127 -5.76 -1.73 -2.08
CA THR A 127 -7.16 -2.01 -1.78
C THR A 127 -7.50 -1.41 -0.41
N TYR A 128 -8.47 -0.51 -0.38
CA TYR A 128 -9.04 0.06 0.83
C TYR A 128 -10.29 -0.69 1.22
N MET A 129 -10.52 -0.80 2.52
CA MET A 129 -11.85 -0.90 3.09
C MET A 129 -12.21 0.46 3.67
N ILE A 130 -13.33 1.04 3.24
CA ILE A 130 -13.93 2.21 3.85
C ILE A 130 -15.27 1.79 4.45
N LYS A 131 -15.55 2.24 5.66
CA LYS A 131 -16.84 2.03 6.29
C LYS A 131 -17.27 3.26 7.03
N SER A 132 -18.57 3.41 7.22
CA SER A 132 -19.11 4.27 8.26
C SER A 132 -19.90 3.44 9.26
N ASP A 133 -20.24 4.05 10.39
CA ASP A 133 -21.11 3.48 11.42
C ASP A 133 -22.54 3.17 10.96
N ILE A 134 -22.90 3.60 9.74
CA ILE A 134 -24.25 3.49 9.16
C ILE A 134 -24.28 2.81 7.78
N SER A 135 -23.12 2.54 7.19
CA SER A 135 -22.99 1.92 5.86
C SER A 135 -22.22 0.61 5.98
N ASN A 136 -22.39 -0.23 4.96
CA ASN A 136 -21.59 -1.46 4.87
C ASN A 136 -20.14 -1.12 4.54
N GLU A 137 -19.25 -2.09 4.75
CA GLU A 137 -17.88 -1.99 4.29
C GLU A 137 -17.85 -1.95 2.76
N GLU A 138 -17.21 -0.92 2.20
CA GLU A 138 -16.97 -0.76 0.78
C GLU A 138 -15.49 -0.96 0.49
N TYR A 139 -15.19 -1.67 -0.59
CA TYR A 139 -13.82 -1.90 -1.02
C TYR A 139 -13.51 -1.05 -2.24
N ILE A 140 -12.45 -0.26 -2.14
CA ILE A 140 -12.00 0.64 -3.21
C ILE A 140 -10.60 0.24 -3.62
N GLN A 141 -10.39 -0.04 -4.90
CA GLN A 141 -9.06 -0.20 -5.45
C GLN A 141 -8.53 1.11 -6.01
N SER A 142 -7.25 1.35 -5.84
CA SER A 142 -6.58 2.51 -6.42
C SER A 142 -5.16 2.17 -6.84
N THR A 143 -4.63 2.98 -7.74
CA THR A 143 -3.24 2.91 -8.20
C THR A 143 -2.49 4.09 -7.60
N PHE A 144 -1.30 3.81 -7.06
CA PHE A 144 -0.34 4.77 -6.57
C PHE A 144 0.86 4.79 -7.51
N ILE A 145 1.39 5.99 -7.74
CA ILE A 145 2.52 6.25 -8.62
C ILE A 145 3.58 7.01 -7.83
N LYS A 146 4.84 6.58 -7.93
CA LYS A 146 5.97 7.26 -7.29
C LYS A 146 6.44 8.41 -8.17
N GLU A 147 6.33 9.64 -7.66
CA GLU A 147 6.80 10.85 -8.33
C GLU A 147 7.55 11.72 -7.32
N ASP A 148 8.77 12.14 -7.67
CA ASP A 148 9.65 12.91 -6.78
C ASP A 148 9.88 12.27 -5.40
N ASN A 149 10.01 10.92 -5.37
CA ASN A 149 10.09 10.10 -4.16
C ASN A 149 8.86 10.16 -3.24
N VAL A 150 7.71 10.62 -3.73
CA VAL A 150 6.44 10.62 -3.01
C VAL A 150 5.46 9.69 -3.73
N TRP A 151 4.78 8.84 -2.97
CA TRP A 151 3.70 8.01 -3.50
C TRP A 151 2.42 8.84 -3.63
N LYS A 152 1.89 8.92 -4.85
CA LYS A 152 0.73 9.74 -5.16
C LYS A 152 -0.38 8.88 -5.71
N ILE A 153 -1.61 9.09 -5.23
CA ILE A 153 -2.78 8.37 -5.71
C ILE A 153 -3.16 8.87 -7.10
N HIS A 154 -3.33 7.95 -8.05
CA HIS A 154 -3.89 8.25 -9.35
C HIS A 154 -5.38 8.55 -9.17
N ILE A 155 -5.75 9.83 -9.24
CA ILE A 155 -7.05 10.30 -8.76
C ILE A 155 -8.24 9.60 -9.42
N THR A 156 -8.16 9.32 -10.73
CA THR A 156 -9.25 8.63 -11.43
C THR A 156 -9.38 7.18 -11.00
N SER A 157 -8.28 6.52 -10.62
CA SER A 157 -8.31 5.11 -10.22
C SER A 157 -9.05 4.92 -8.90
N PHE A 158 -8.88 5.85 -7.96
CA PHE A 158 -9.59 5.87 -6.69
C PHE A 158 -11.10 6.08 -6.90
N PHE A 159 -11.46 6.87 -7.91
CA PHE A 159 -12.86 7.23 -8.19
C PHE A 159 -13.60 6.20 -9.05
N THR A 160 -12.90 5.46 -9.90
CA THR A 160 -13.50 4.38 -10.72
C THR A 160 -13.29 2.99 -10.14
N GLY A 161 -12.59 2.86 -9.02
CA GLY A 161 -12.09 1.60 -8.47
C GLY A 161 -13.07 0.82 -7.59
N THR A 162 -14.38 1.05 -7.71
CA THR A 162 -15.38 0.25 -7.00
C THR A 162 -15.56 -1.11 -7.67
N MET A 163 -15.52 -2.20 -6.90
CA MET A 163 -15.86 -3.56 -7.35
C MET A 163 -17.30 -3.92 -7.03
#